data_AF-A0A1X0QQH9-F1
#
_entry.id   AF-A0A1X0QQH9-F1
#
_cell.length_a   1.000
_cell.length_b   1.000
_cell.length_c   1.000
_cell.angle_alpha   90.00
_cell.angle_beta   90.00
_cell.angle_gamma   90.00
#
_symmetry.space_group_name_H-M   'P 1'
#
loop_
_entity.id
_entity.type
_entity.pdbx_description
1 polymer ?
#
loop_
_entity_poly.entity_id
_entity_poly.type
_entity_poly.pdbx_seq_one_letter_code
_entity_poly.pdbx_strand_id
1 'polypeptide(L)'
;EPHRHAGIFVARGKEDLLVTKNLVPGESVYGEKRISVDGPDGTKIEYRVWNPFRSKLAAAVLGGVDHVHIAPGKKVLYLGAASGTSVSHVADIVGPEGAVYAVEFSHRPG
;
A
#
# COMPACT_ATOMS: atom_id res chain seq x y z
N GLU A 1 -12.83 4.30 -3.96
CA GLU A 1 -13.74 3.17 -3.64
C GLU A 1 -12.98 2.05 -2.94
N PRO A 2 -13.57 1.33 -1.99
CA PRO A 2 -12.97 0.13 -1.41
C PRO A 2 -12.75 -0.96 -2.46
N HIS A 3 -11.60 -1.64 -2.41
CA HIS A 3 -11.36 -2.88 -3.17
C HIS A 3 -11.92 -4.09 -2.40
N ARG A 4 -12.08 -5.25 -3.06
CA ARG A 4 -12.52 -6.50 -2.39
C ARG A 4 -11.57 -6.99 -1.28
N HIS A 5 -10.31 -6.55 -1.33
CA HIS A 5 -9.32 -6.84 -0.30
C HIS A 5 -9.26 -5.67 0.68
N ALA A 6 -9.52 -5.93 1.96
CA ALA A 6 -9.56 -4.90 2.99
C ALA A 6 -8.23 -4.12 3.07
N GLY A 7 -8.32 -2.79 3.25
CA GLY A 7 -7.17 -1.89 3.28
C GLY A 7 -6.62 -1.49 1.91
N ILE A 8 -7.13 -2.08 0.82
CA ILE A 8 -6.83 -1.70 -0.57
C ILE A 8 -8.02 -0.93 -1.14
N PHE A 9 -7.74 0.07 -1.97
CA PHE A 9 -8.74 0.93 -2.59
C PHE A 9 -8.47 1.12 -4.08
N VAL A 10 -9.49 1.55 -4.80
CA VAL A 10 -9.42 1.96 -6.20
C VAL A 10 -9.79 3.44 -6.29
N ALA A 11 -8.88 4.25 -6.83
CA ALA A 11 -9.17 5.62 -7.21
C ALA A 11 -9.70 5.62 -8.65
N ARG A 12 -10.98 5.96 -8.84
CA ARG A 12 -11.63 6.06 -10.15
C ARG A 12 -11.30 7.40 -10.80
N GLY A 13 -11.04 7.38 -12.10
CA GLY A 13 -10.72 8.58 -12.88
C GLY A 13 -10.72 8.29 -14.38
N LYS A 14 -9.87 8.99 -15.14
CA LYS A 14 -9.63 8.63 -16.56
C LYS A 14 -9.01 7.23 -16.69
N GLU A 15 -8.18 6.88 -15.72
CA GLU A 15 -7.63 5.55 -15.54
C GLU A 15 -7.86 5.16 -14.08
N ASP A 16 -8.21 3.91 -13.85
CA ASP A 16 -8.40 3.37 -12.52
C ASP A 16 -7.04 3.04 -11.90
N LEU A 17 -6.80 3.55 -10.70
CA LEU A 17 -5.53 3.37 -9.99
C LEU A 17 -5.75 2.55 -8.72
N LEU A 18 -4.90 1.56 -8.50
CA LEU A 18 -4.82 0.86 -7.22
C LEU A 18 -4.12 1.77 -6.21
N VAL A 19 -4.71 1.94 -5.03
CA VAL A 19 -4.17 2.84 -3.99
C VAL A 19 -4.28 2.23 -2.59
N THR A 20 -3.39 2.67 -1.69
CA THR A 20 -3.43 2.38 -0.24
C THR A 20 -3.57 3.67 0.55
N LYS A 21 -4.19 3.63 1.73
CA LYS A 21 -4.30 4.80 2.61
C LYS A 21 -2.93 5.07 3.24
N ASN A 22 -2.39 6.26 3.04
CA ASN A 22 -1.08 6.62 3.54
C ASN A 22 -1.07 6.61 5.08
N LEU A 23 -0.21 5.79 5.69
CA LEU A 23 -0.02 5.77 7.13
C LEU A 23 0.70 7.03 7.64
N VAL A 24 1.54 7.65 6.81
CA VAL A 24 2.32 8.86 7.14
C VAL A 24 2.02 9.96 6.09
N PRO A 25 0.90 10.68 6.24
CA PRO A 25 0.50 11.71 5.29
C PRO A 25 1.58 12.78 5.09
N GLY A 26 1.80 13.21 3.84
CA GLY A 26 2.82 14.18 3.48
C GLY A 26 4.09 13.57 2.89
N GLU A 27 4.36 12.31 3.19
CA GLU A 27 5.55 11.58 2.75
C GLU A 27 5.24 10.63 1.58
N SER A 28 6.14 10.58 0.61
CA SER A 28 6.19 9.51 -0.41
C SER A 28 7.48 8.72 -0.26
N VAL A 29 7.42 7.42 -0.52
CA VAL A 29 8.56 6.52 -0.24
C VAL A 29 9.51 6.43 -1.44
N TYR A 30 8.96 6.37 -2.65
CA TYR A 30 9.74 6.19 -3.88
C TYR A 30 9.29 7.15 -4.99
N GLY A 31 8.68 8.27 -4.61
CA GLY A 31 8.20 9.30 -5.54
C GLY A 31 6.86 8.96 -6.20
N GLU A 32 6.10 8.02 -5.65
CA GLU A 32 4.77 7.68 -6.12
C GLU A 32 3.78 8.85 -5.99
N LYS A 33 2.80 8.89 -6.91
CA LYS A 33 1.73 9.88 -6.87
C LYS A 33 0.88 9.69 -5.62
N ARG A 34 0.53 10.80 -4.98
CA ARG A 34 -0.36 10.87 -3.82
C ARG A 34 -1.66 11.56 -4.20
N ILE A 35 -2.75 11.13 -3.57
CA ILE A 35 -4.10 11.65 -3.78
C ILE A 35 -4.65 12.04 -2.41
N SER A 36 -4.89 13.33 -2.20
CA SER A 36 -5.56 13.83 -1.01
C SER A 36 -7.07 13.94 -1.25
N VAL A 37 -7.86 13.50 -0.29
CA VAL A 37 -9.31 13.69 -0.26
C VAL A 37 -9.72 14.26 1.10
N ASP A 38 -10.76 15.09 1.10
CA ASP A 38 -11.34 15.58 2.34
C ASP A 38 -12.17 14.48 3.00
N GLY A 39 -11.85 14.20 4.26
CA GLY A 39 -12.55 13.24 5.09
C GLY A 39 -13.83 13.84 5.70
N PRO A 40 -14.67 12.99 6.31
CA PRO A 40 -15.98 13.40 6.86
C PRO A 40 -15.87 14.50 7.92
N ASP A 41 -14.80 14.48 8.71
CA ASP A 41 -14.60 15.36 9.87
C ASP A 41 -13.68 16.57 9.54
N GLY A 42 -13.54 16.91 8.26
CA GLY A 42 -12.61 17.94 7.79
C GLY A 42 -11.13 17.54 7.85
N THR A 43 -10.83 16.29 8.22
CA THR A 43 -9.48 15.74 8.18
C THR A 43 -9.08 15.39 6.75
N LYS A 44 -7.87 15.74 6.32
CA LYS A 44 -7.34 15.28 5.03
C LYS A 44 -6.90 13.82 5.12
N ILE A 45 -7.46 12.97 4.25
CA ILE A 45 -7.03 11.59 4.07
C ILE A 45 -6.16 11.54 2.82
N GLU A 46 -4.95 11.01 2.95
CA GLU A 46 -4.04 10.83 1.82
C GLU A 46 -3.98 9.36 1.41
N TYR A 47 -3.97 9.12 0.10
CA TYR A 47 -3.77 7.81 -0.51
C TYR A 47 -2.53 7.83 -1.40
N ARG A 48 -1.86 6.69 -1.51
CA ARG A 48 -0.66 6.50 -2.33
C ARG A 48 -0.96 5.54 -3.48
N VAL A 49 -0.55 5.91 -4.69
CA VAL A 49 -0.71 5.07 -5.88
C VAL A 49 0.23 3.87 -5.80
N TRP A 50 -0.33 2.68 -5.97
CA TRP A 50 0.41 1.42 -5.92
C TRP A 50 0.63 0.86 -7.32
N ASN A 51 1.83 1.03 -7.84
CA ASN A 51 2.15 0.69 -9.23
C ASN A 51 2.35 -0.83 -9.43
N PRO A 52 1.52 -1.52 -10.23
CA PRO A 52 1.66 -2.96 -10.51
C PRO A 52 2.94 -3.32 -11.26
N PHE A 53 3.53 -2.40 -12.04
CA PHE A 53 4.80 -2.63 -12.74
C PHE A 53 6.03 -2.56 -11.81
N ARG A 54 5.85 -2.09 -10.57
CA ARG A 54 6.92 -1.99 -9.56
C ARG A 54 6.68 -2.88 -8.34
N SER A 55 5.51 -3.51 -8.23
CA SER A 55 5.17 -4.37 -7.11
C SER A 55 4.48 -5.64 -7.59
N LYS A 56 5.12 -6.80 -7.33
CA LYS A 56 4.56 -8.11 -7.65
C LYS A 56 3.23 -8.35 -6.93
N LEU A 57 3.08 -7.83 -5.71
CA LEU A 57 1.85 -7.94 -4.94
C LEU A 57 0.72 -7.09 -5.53
N ALA A 58 1.00 -5.85 -5.95
CA ALA A 58 0.02 -5.04 -6.68
C ALA A 58 -0.41 -5.70 -8.00
N ALA A 59 0.54 -6.26 -8.74
CA ALA A 59 0.25 -7.00 -9.97
C ALA A 59 -0.66 -8.22 -9.70
N ALA A 60 -0.43 -8.96 -8.61
CA ALA A 60 -1.30 -10.08 -8.22
C ALA A 60 -2.71 -9.62 -7.81
N VAL A 61 -2.81 -8.52 -7.07
CA VAL A 61 -4.10 -7.89 -6.71
C VAL A 61 -4.88 -7.49 -7.97
N LEU A 62 -4.21 -6.80 -8.90
CA LEU A 62 -4.81 -6.37 -10.15
C LEU A 62 -5.16 -7.55 -11.07
N GLY A 63 -4.34 -8.60 -11.05
CA GLY A 63 -4.57 -9.86 -11.76
C GLY A 63 -5.67 -10.73 -11.16
N GLY A 64 -6.33 -10.27 -10.08
CA GLY A 64 -7.51 -10.93 -9.54
C GLY A 64 -7.22 -12.12 -8.63
N VAL A 65 -6.10 -12.13 -7.89
CA VAL A 65 -5.84 -13.16 -6.85
C VAL A 65 -6.93 -13.17 -5.78
N ASP A 66 -7.52 -14.33 -5.47
CA ASP A 66 -8.68 -14.42 -4.56
C ASP A 66 -8.36 -14.00 -3.13
N HIS A 67 -7.18 -14.37 -2.63
CA HIS A 67 -6.74 -14.11 -1.27
C HIS A 67 -5.30 -13.59 -1.24
N VAL A 68 -5.10 -12.40 -0.66
CA VAL A 68 -3.78 -11.80 -0.44
C VAL A 68 -3.24 -12.03 0.98
N HIS A 69 -4.09 -12.51 1.89
CA HIS A 69 -3.80 -12.76 3.32
C HIS A 69 -3.25 -11.57 4.14
N ILE A 70 -3.04 -10.40 3.52
CA ILE A 70 -2.70 -9.12 4.14
C ILE A 70 -3.98 -8.32 4.33
N ALA A 71 -4.22 -7.82 5.55
CA ALA A 71 -5.42 -7.07 5.91
C ALA A 71 -5.13 -6.18 7.14
N PRO A 72 -5.99 -5.18 7.42
CA PRO A 72 -5.87 -4.35 8.61
C PRO A 72 -5.75 -5.17 9.91
N GLY A 73 -4.88 -4.74 10.82
CA GLY A 73 -4.61 -5.39 12.12
C GLY A 73 -3.76 -6.66 12.06
N LYS A 74 -3.36 -7.13 10.87
CA LYS A 74 -2.53 -8.34 10.76
C LYS A 74 -1.06 -8.06 11.04
N LYS A 75 -0.37 -9.10 11.49
CA LYS A 75 1.09 -9.17 11.58
C LYS A 75 1.63 -9.91 10.36
N VAL A 76 2.53 -9.28 9.62
CA VAL A 76 3.06 -9.79 8.35
C VAL A 76 4.59 -9.86 8.42
N LEU A 77 5.15 -11.03 8.13
CA LEU A 77 6.58 -11.20 7.87
C LEU A 77 6.82 -11.06 6.36
N TYR A 78 7.59 -10.05 5.96
CA TYR A 78 7.93 -9.79 4.56
C TYR A 78 9.41 -10.08 4.31
N LEU A 79 9.69 -11.13 3.54
CA LEU A 79 11.05 -11.56 3.21
C LEU A 79 11.50 -10.98 1.87
N GLY A 80 12.66 -10.33 1.84
CA GLY A 80 13.17 -9.64 0.65
C GLY A 80 12.50 -8.28 0.45
N ALA A 81 12.56 -7.44 1.48
CA ALA A 81 11.91 -6.13 1.47
C ALA A 81 12.57 -5.12 0.50
N ALA A 82 13.83 -5.36 0.11
CA ALA A 82 14.63 -4.46 -0.71
C ALA A 82 14.54 -3.01 -0.20
N SER A 83 14.37 -2.05 -1.10
CA SER A 83 14.24 -0.61 -0.78
C SER A 83 12.89 -0.21 -0.17
N GLY A 84 12.01 -1.16 0.18
CA GLY A 84 10.77 -0.87 0.90
C GLY A 84 9.61 -0.36 0.03
N THR A 85 9.75 -0.34 -1.30
CA THR A 85 8.71 0.14 -2.23
C THR A 85 7.38 -0.58 -2.05
N SER A 86 7.38 -1.92 -2.08
CA SER A 86 6.17 -2.73 -1.84
C SER A 86 5.81 -2.83 -0.35
N VAL A 87 6.81 -2.93 0.52
CA VAL A 87 6.61 -3.11 1.96
C VAL A 87 5.88 -1.93 2.59
N SER A 88 6.11 -0.71 2.08
CA SER A 88 5.42 0.48 2.54
C SER A 88 3.90 0.43 2.26
N HIS A 89 3.47 -0.14 1.13
CA HIS A 89 2.05 -0.36 0.86
C HIS A 89 1.47 -1.49 1.72
N VAL A 90 2.26 -2.51 2.05
CA VAL A 90 1.83 -3.54 3.02
C VAL A 90 1.62 -2.91 4.40
N ALA A 91 2.50 -2.01 4.82
CA ALA A 91 2.36 -1.25 6.08
C ALA A 91 1.07 -0.41 6.09
N ASP A 92 0.79 0.32 5.00
CA ASP A 92 -0.46 1.06 4.83
C ASP A 92 -1.71 0.16 4.99
N ILE A 93 -1.69 -1.04 4.42
CA ILE A 93 -2.82 -1.99 4.45
C ILE A 93 -3.03 -2.56 5.85
N VAL A 94 -1.97 -2.98 6.55
CA VAL A 94 -2.11 -3.53 7.91
C VAL A 94 -2.47 -2.44 8.92
N GLY A 95 -2.08 -1.19 8.66
CA GLY A 95 -2.44 -0.04 9.47
C GLY A 95 -1.81 -0.03 10.87
N PRO A 96 -2.23 0.92 11.74
CA PRO A 96 -1.59 1.19 13.03
C PRO A 96 -1.72 0.05 14.05
N GLU A 97 -2.76 -0.76 13.95
CA GLU A 97 -2.99 -1.93 14.82
C GLU A 97 -2.23 -3.19 14.36
N GLY A 98 -1.65 -3.15 13.16
CA GLY A 98 -0.89 -4.25 12.57
C GLY A 98 0.61 -4.13 12.80
N ALA A 99 1.38 -5.06 12.24
CA ALA A 99 2.83 -4.98 12.21
C ALA A 99 3.40 -5.60 10.93
N VAL A 100 4.45 -5.00 10.38
CA VAL A 100 5.21 -5.56 9.26
C VAL A 100 6.66 -5.76 9.68
N TYR A 101 7.10 -7.01 9.70
CA TYR A 101 8.49 -7.40 9.92
C TYR A 101 9.17 -7.51 8.56
N ALA A 102 9.86 -6.45 8.14
CA ALA A 102 10.56 -6.39 6.87
C ALA A 102 11.99 -6.93 7.02
N VAL A 103 12.28 -8.03 6.32
CA VAL A 103 13.61 -8.67 6.33
C VAL A 103 14.31 -8.37 5.00
N GLU A 104 15.49 -7.78 5.11
CA GLU A 104 16.40 -7.57 3.98
C GLU A 104 17.84 -7.80 4.47
N PHE A 105 18.64 -8.48 3.66
CA PHE A 105 20.02 -8.80 4.01
C PHE A 105 20.97 -7.67 3.58
N SER A 106 20.71 -7.05 2.44
CA SER A 106 21.58 -5.98 1.95
C SER A 106 21.44 -4.73 2.82
N HIS A 107 22.58 -4.18 3.25
CA HIS A 107 22.62 -2.87 3.91
C HIS A 107 22.14 -1.74 2.99
N ARG A 108 22.27 -1.91 1.67
CA ARG A 108 21.84 -0.97 0.63
C ARG A 108 21.24 -1.76 -0.55
N PRO A 109 19.97 -2.11 -0.47
CA PRO A 109 19.26 -2.71 -1.59
C PRO A 109 19.03 -1.65 -2.69
N GLY A 110 19.12 -2.08 -3.96
CA GLY A 110 18.98 -1.22 -5.12
C GLY A 110 17.56 -0.73 -5.41
#